data_AF-A0A945GE42-F1
#
_entry.id   AF-A0A945GE42-F1
#
_cell.length_a   1.000
_cell.length_b   1.000
_cell.length_c   1.000
_cell.angle_alpha   90.00
_cell.angle_beta   90.00
_cell.angle_gamma   90.00
#
_symmetry.space_group_name_H-M   'P 1'
#
loop_
_entity.id
_entity.type
_entity.pdbx_description
1 polymer ?
#
loop_
_entity_poly.entity_id
_entity_poly.type
_entity_poly.pdbx_seq_one_letter_code
_entity_poly.pdbx_strand_id
1 'polypeptide(L)'
;MKNKNTNLLGFTLVELLVVIAIIGILTSVSVINVRSAIDKAEKTKVVTQMKDMQTMAMLCLDSNSELQCAGTQCNGTNTPGPPEYLCWNFLNSWRWASFDDYIYQKSKSTYQTGQFCYEIKKSDADEYIYCTESNCGEGIDVTCACAGSTKACSIDFDCCNNNCKVTGTCA
;
A
#
# COMPACT_ATOMS: atom_id res chain seq x y z
N MET A 1 54.50 42.40 13.06
CA MET A 1 53.33 41.56 12.74
C MET A 1 53.74 40.11 12.87
N LYS A 2 53.16 39.38 13.83
CA LYS A 2 53.62 38.03 14.21
C LYS A 2 52.76 36.99 13.48
N ASN A 3 53.30 36.41 12.41
CA ASN A 3 52.62 35.43 11.57
C ASN A 3 52.58 34.08 12.30
N LYS A 4 51.38 33.60 12.65
CA LYS A 4 51.18 32.26 13.23
C LYS A 4 51.08 31.26 12.08
N ASN A 5 52.18 30.56 11.78
CA ASN A 5 52.13 29.36 10.96
C ASN A 5 51.30 28.29 11.69
N THR A 6 50.10 28.04 11.21
CA THR A 6 49.23 26.95 11.67
C THR A 6 49.78 25.64 11.10
N ASN A 7 50.28 24.75 11.96
CA ASN A 7 50.67 23.40 11.58
C ASN A 7 49.45 22.65 11.04
N LEU A 8 49.35 22.51 9.72
CA LEU A 8 48.43 21.58 9.08
C LEU A 8 49.01 20.18 9.28
N LEU A 9 48.53 19.47 10.30
CA LEU A 9 48.84 18.06 10.51
C LEU A 9 48.27 17.28 9.32
N GLY A 10 49.15 16.73 8.48
CA GLY A 10 48.76 15.95 7.30
C GLY A 10 48.19 14.60 7.71
N PHE A 11 47.10 14.20 7.04
CA PHE A 11 46.49 12.86 7.19
C PHE A 11 47.41 11.81 6.57
N THR A 12 47.66 10.70 7.27
CA THR A 12 48.49 9.63 6.70
C THR A 12 47.70 8.83 5.66
N LEU A 13 48.38 8.36 4.60
CA LEU A 13 47.77 7.48 3.60
C LEU A 13 47.22 6.19 4.23
N VAL A 14 47.88 5.71 5.29
CA VAL A 14 47.46 4.49 6.01
C VAL A 14 46.19 4.73 6.82
N GLU A 15 46.05 5.88 7.48
CA GLU A 15 44.78 6.24 8.15
C GLU A 15 43.62 6.31 7.17
N LEU A 16 43.83 6.89 5.99
CA LEU A 16 42.77 6.96 4.99
C LEU A 16 42.44 5.58 4.41
N LEU A 17 43.46 4.73 4.21
CA LEU A 17 43.30 3.37 3.68
C LEU A 17 42.55 2.46 4.65
N VAL A 18 42.82 2.52 5.95
CA VAL A 18 42.12 1.67 6.93
C VAL A 18 40.64 2.09 7.07
N VAL A 19 40.35 3.38 6.96
CA VAL A 19 38.97 3.90 7.06
C VAL A 19 38.11 3.40 5.90
N ILE A 20 38.61 3.48 4.66
CA ILE A 20 37.85 2.96 3.51
C ILE A 20 37.68 1.44 3.57
N ALA A 21 38.67 0.72 4.12
CA ALA A 21 38.58 -0.72 4.33
C ALA A 21 37.48 -1.08 5.34
N ILE A 22 37.41 -0.37 6.47
CA ILE A 22 36.39 -0.58 7.50
C ILE A 22 35.00 -0.19 6.98
N ILE A 23 34.86 0.95 6.28
CA ILE A 23 33.58 1.37 5.66
C ILE A 23 33.11 0.32 4.65
N GLY A 24 34.01 -0.26 3.85
CA GLY A 24 33.67 -1.32 2.89
C GLY A 24 33.10 -2.58 3.58
N ILE A 25 33.69 -2.99 4.70
CA ILE A 25 33.19 -4.15 5.46
C ILE A 25 31.82 -3.85 6.05
N LEU A 26 31.64 -2.70 6.70
CA LEU A 26 30.37 -2.32 7.34
C LEU A 26 29.23 -2.11 6.32
N THR A 27 29.51 -1.56 5.14
CA THR A 27 28.50 -1.35 4.10
C THR A 27 28.03 -2.66 3.47
N SER A 28 28.91 -3.64 3.29
CA SER A 28 28.53 -4.95 2.72
C SER A 28 27.44 -5.68 3.52
N VAL A 29 27.48 -5.60 4.85
CA VAL A 29 26.53 -6.31 5.73
C VAL A 29 25.19 -5.57 5.89
N SER A 30 25.22 -4.24 5.84
CA SER A 30 24.04 -3.40 6.13
C SER A 30 23.02 -3.33 4.98
N VAL A 31 23.44 -3.51 3.73
CA VAL A 31 22.58 -3.34 2.54
C VAL A 31 21.42 -4.35 2.49
N ILE A 32 21.58 -5.57 3.00
CA ILE A 32 20.54 -6.61 2.93
C ILE A 32 19.31 -6.20 3.75
N ASN A 33 19.52 -5.65 4.93
CA ASN A 33 18.43 -5.25 5.84
C ASN A 33 17.72 -3.96 5.38
N VAL A 34 18.43 -3.08 4.67
CA VAL A 34 17.88 -1.80 4.19
C VAL A 34 16.84 -2.02 3.09
N ARG A 35 17.03 -3.02 2.21
CA ARG A 35 16.06 -3.31 1.12
C ARG A 35 14.68 -3.66 1.65
N SER A 36 14.59 -4.58 2.61
CA SER A 36 13.32 -4.94 3.24
C SER A 36 12.68 -3.76 3.99
N ALA A 37 13.49 -2.89 4.61
CA ALA A 37 13.00 -1.70 5.27
C ALA A 37 12.41 -0.67 4.28
N ILE A 38 13.01 -0.52 3.09
CA ILE A 38 12.50 0.34 2.02
C ILE A 38 11.15 -0.19 1.52
N ASP A 39 11.06 -1.48 1.20
CA ASP A 39 9.81 -2.10 0.73
C ASP A 39 8.68 -1.91 1.75
N LYS A 40 8.98 -2.06 3.05
CA LYS A 40 8.02 -1.83 4.13
C LYS A 40 7.63 -0.36 4.25
N ALA A 41 8.57 0.57 4.04
CA ALA A 41 8.29 2.00 4.06
C ALA A 41 7.39 2.42 2.88
N GLU A 42 7.62 1.87 1.69
CA GLU A 42 6.77 2.10 0.51
C GLU A 42 5.35 1.59 0.73
N LYS A 43 5.20 0.37 1.25
CA LYS A 43 3.88 -0.15 1.65
C LYS A 43 3.19 0.74 2.66
N THR A 44 3.91 1.17 3.70
CA THR A 44 3.36 2.07 4.74
C THR A 44 2.90 3.40 4.14
N LYS A 45 3.64 3.95 3.17
CA LYS A 45 3.26 5.16 2.44
C LYS A 45 1.95 4.97 1.69
N VAL A 46 1.81 3.86 0.96
CA VAL A 46 0.58 3.52 0.22
C VAL A 46 -0.60 3.34 1.17
N VAL A 47 -0.45 2.56 2.24
CA VAL A 47 -1.49 2.38 3.27
C VAL A 47 -1.91 3.72 3.88
N THR A 48 -0.97 4.62 4.14
CA THR A 48 -1.28 5.95 4.71
C THR A 48 -2.14 6.77 3.75
N GLN A 49 -1.77 6.81 2.46
CA GLN A 49 -2.57 7.50 1.44
C GLN A 49 -3.96 6.88 1.29
N MET A 50 -4.08 5.56 1.39
CA MET A 50 -5.38 4.90 1.37
C MET A 50 -6.22 5.20 2.62
N LYS A 51 -5.61 5.42 3.79
CA LYS A 51 -6.31 5.86 5.01
C LYS A 51 -6.82 7.29 4.90
N ASP A 52 -6.07 8.16 4.24
CA ASP A 52 -6.56 9.51 3.94
C ASP A 52 -7.81 9.43 3.05
N MET A 53 -7.77 8.58 2.02
CA MET A 53 -8.94 8.30 1.19
C MET A 53 -10.09 7.64 1.96
N GLN A 54 -9.80 6.84 3.00
CA GLN A 54 -10.83 6.18 3.82
C GLN A 54 -11.66 7.24 4.54
N THR A 55 -11.00 8.27 5.04
CA THR A 55 -11.65 9.42 5.67
C THR A 55 -12.53 10.17 4.67
N MET A 56 -12.03 10.37 3.45
CA MET A 56 -12.78 11.01 2.37
C MET A 56 -13.99 10.18 1.92
N ALA A 57 -13.84 8.85 1.87
CA ALA A 57 -14.90 7.91 1.56
C ALA A 57 -16.01 7.94 2.61
N MET A 58 -15.67 7.95 3.90
CA MET A 58 -16.66 8.10 4.98
C MET A 58 -17.47 9.40 4.82
N LEU A 59 -16.81 10.52 4.52
CA LEU A 59 -17.48 11.81 4.31
C LEU A 59 -18.38 11.83 3.06
N CYS A 60 -17.98 11.10 2.01
CA CYS A 60 -18.81 10.91 0.82
C CYS A 60 -20.14 10.21 1.15
N LEU A 61 -20.07 9.11 1.91
CA LEU A 61 -21.25 8.33 2.28
C LEU A 61 -22.14 9.05 3.30
N ASP A 62 -21.54 9.78 4.24
CA ASP A 62 -22.28 10.64 5.20
C ASP A 62 -23.11 11.71 4.47
N SER A 63 -22.66 12.12 3.28
CA SER A 63 -23.36 13.08 2.41
C SER A 63 -24.41 12.42 1.50
N ASN A 64 -24.88 11.22 1.84
CA ASN A 64 -25.84 10.43 1.06
C ASN A 64 -25.41 10.18 -0.40
N SER A 65 -24.10 10.07 -0.63
CA SER A 65 -23.51 9.82 -1.95
C SER A 65 -22.71 8.52 -1.98
N GLU A 66 -22.57 7.94 -3.15
CA GLU A 66 -21.78 6.72 -3.35
C GLU A 66 -20.35 7.07 -3.78
N LEU A 67 -19.42 6.14 -3.57
CA LEU A 67 -18.13 6.20 -4.24
C LEU A 67 -18.33 6.13 -5.76
N GLN A 68 -17.41 6.73 -6.51
CA GLN A 68 -17.41 6.70 -7.97
C GLN A 68 -16.40 5.69 -8.51
N CYS A 69 -16.85 4.89 -9.46
CA CYS A 69 -16.08 3.85 -10.15
C CYS A 69 -16.34 3.93 -11.65
N ALA A 70 -15.30 4.05 -12.49
CA ALA A 70 -15.40 4.00 -13.94
C ALA A 70 -16.54 4.87 -14.55
N GLY A 71 -16.76 6.08 -14.03
CA GLY A 71 -17.86 6.96 -14.47
C GLY A 71 -19.27 6.48 -14.09
N THR A 72 -19.39 5.55 -13.15
CA THR A 72 -20.64 5.12 -12.49
C THR A 72 -20.48 5.15 -10.97
N GLN A 73 -21.54 4.83 -10.23
CA GLN A 73 -21.48 4.62 -8.79
C GLN A 73 -20.89 3.23 -8.47
N CYS A 74 -20.11 3.12 -7.41
CA CYS A 74 -19.64 1.85 -6.86
C CYS A 74 -20.76 1.10 -6.10
N ASN A 75 -22.01 1.15 -6.57
CA ASN A 75 -23.11 0.39 -5.96
C ASN A 75 -23.04 -1.06 -6.48
N GLY A 76 -22.28 -1.90 -5.78
CA GLY A 76 -21.85 -3.23 -6.23
C GLY A 76 -20.35 -3.27 -6.56
N THR A 77 -19.87 -4.38 -7.12
CA THR A 77 -18.45 -4.61 -7.37
C THR A 77 -18.01 -3.98 -8.69
N ASN A 78 -17.39 -2.79 -8.62
CA ASN A 78 -16.83 -2.10 -9.78
C ASN A 78 -15.36 -1.74 -9.55
N THR A 79 -14.62 -1.43 -10.61
CA THR A 79 -13.20 -1.06 -10.49
C THR A 79 -13.07 0.46 -10.43
N PRO A 80 -12.56 1.05 -9.32
CA PRO A 80 -12.26 2.48 -9.28
C PRO A 80 -10.93 2.77 -9.97
N GLY A 81 -10.65 4.05 -10.24
CA GLY A 81 -9.31 4.43 -10.69
C GLY A 81 -9.16 5.90 -11.03
N PRO A 82 -7.93 6.45 -10.92
CA PRO A 82 -7.62 7.79 -11.41
C PRO A 82 -7.79 7.83 -12.95
N PRO A 83 -8.17 8.98 -13.56
CA PRO A 83 -8.28 10.32 -12.99
C PRO A 83 -9.62 10.64 -12.26
N GLU A 84 -10.43 9.65 -11.91
CA GLU A 84 -11.79 9.90 -11.47
C GLU A 84 -11.92 10.51 -10.06
N TYR A 85 -13.05 11.19 -9.84
CA TYR A 85 -13.41 11.64 -8.50
C TYR A 85 -13.70 10.44 -7.60
N LEU A 86 -13.43 10.59 -6.31
CA LEU A 86 -13.65 9.53 -5.33
C LEU A 86 -15.15 9.36 -5.03
N CYS A 87 -15.90 10.46 -5.02
CA CYS A 87 -17.30 10.49 -4.66
C CYS A 87 -18.17 10.91 -5.86
N TRP A 88 -19.30 10.24 -6.03
CA TRP A 88 -20.24 10.49 -7.11
C TRP A 88 -20.94 11.84 -6.93
N ASN A 89 -20.68 12.79 -7.84
CA ASN A 89 -21.36 14.09 -7.91
C ASN A 89 -21.36 14.91 -6.59
N PHE A 90 -20.38 14.67 -5.71
CA PHE A 90 -20.23 15.38 -4.45
C PHE A 90 -18.74 15.61 -4.16
N LEU A 91 -18.37 16.85 -3.80
CA LEU A 91 -16.97 17.27 -3.58
C LEU A 91 -16.01 16.90 -4.73
N ASN A 92 -16.17 17.54 -5.90
CA ASN A 92 -15.34 17.42 -7.12
C ASN A 92 -13.86 17.82 -6.95
N SER A 93 -13.34 17.82 -5.73
CA SER A 93 -11.93 18.08 -5.39
C SER A 93 -11.20 16.80 -4.99
N TRP A 94 -11.93 15.77 -4.58
CA TRP A 94 -11.37 14.53 -4.06
C TRP A 94 -11.33 13.46 -5.13
N ARG A 95 -10.16 12.88 -5.34
CA ARG A 95 -9.90 11.95 -6.44
C ARG A 95 -9.25 10.69 -5.89
N TRP A 96 -9.43 9.59 -6.61
CA TRP A 96 -8.68 8.37 -6.35
C TRP A 96 -7.18 8.66 -6.42
N ALA A 97 -6.44 8.27 -5.39
CA ALA A 97 -4.98 8.40 -5.40
C ALA A 97 -4.39 7.53 -6.51
N SER A 98 -3.32 8.00 -7.15
CA SER A 98 -2.56 7.20 -8.09
C SER A 98 -1.35 6.60 -7.39
N PHE A 99 -1.08 5.34 -7.66
CA PHE A 99 0.06 4.61 -7.13
C PHE A 99 0.89 4.08 -8.32
N ASP A 100 2.21 4.09 -8.20
CA ASP A 100 3.09 3.65 -9.31
C ASP A 100 3.08 2.11 -9.45
N ASP A 101 3.13 1.39 -8.32
CA ASP A 101 3.24 -0.07 -8.29
C ASP A 101 1.94 -0.79 -7.93
N TYR A 102 0.83 -0.06 -7.75
CA TYR A 102 -0.45 -0.62 -7.33
C TYR A 102 -1.58 -0.25 -8.27
N ILE A 103 -2.44 -1.22 -8.55
CA ILE A 103 -3.59 -1.10 -9.45
C ILE A 103 -4.87 -1.37 -8.67
N TYR A 104 -5.85 -0.50 -8.82
CA TYR A 104 -7.18 -0.71 -8.25
C TYR A 104 -7.84 -1.95 -8.80
N GLN A 105 -8.42 -2.73 -7.90
CA GLN A 105 -9.20 -3.91 -8.23
C GLN A 105 -10.66 -3.57 -7.98
N LYS A 106 -11.29 -4.15 -6.97
CA LYS A 106 -12.71 -3.95 -6.68
C LYS A 106 -12.93 -2.78 -5.71
N SER A 107 -14.08 -2.14 -5.86
CA SER A 107 -14.65 -1.20 -4.92
C SER A 107 -16.16 -1.36 -4.88
N LYS A 108 -16.72 -1.12 -3.71
CA LYS A 108 -18.15 -1.08 -3.47
C LYS A 108 -18.47 -0.05 -2.40
N SER A 109 -19.65 0.54 -2.47
CA SER A 109 -20.17 1.45 -1.46
C SER A 109 -21.68 1.34 -1.39
N THR A 110 -22.22 1.69 -0.22
CA THR A 110 -23.66 1.75 0.05
C THR A 110 -23.90 2.87 1.05
N TYR A 111 -24.43 4.02 0.60
CA TYR A 111 -24.64 5.17 1.48
C TYR A 111 -25.69 4.89 2.56
N GLN A 112 -26.67 4.01 2.33
CA GLN A 112 -27.72 3.72 3.31
C GLN A 112 -27.18 3.04 4.57
N THR A 113 -26.09 2.28 4.45
CA THR A 113 -25.44 1.60 5.57
C THR A 113 -24.12 2.23 5.97
N GLY A 114 -23.63 3.22 5.21
CA GLY A 114 -22.30 3.83 5.43
C GLY A 114 -21.14 2.88 5.13
N GLN A 115 -21.39 1.77 4.45
CA GLN A 115 -20.39 0.75 4.20
C GLN A 115 -19.69 1.00 2.87
N PHE A 116 -18.38 0.86 2.85
CA PHE A 116 -17.60 0.91 1.62
C PHE A 116 -16.42 -0.02 1.72
N CYS A 117 -15.88 -0.37 0.56
CA CYS A 117 -14.58 -0.96 0.45
C CYS A 117 -13.94 -0.61 -0.88
N TYR A 118 -12.61 -0.51 -0.88
CA TYR A 118 -11.81 -0.51 -2.09
C TYR A 118 -10.48 -1.24 -1.82
N GLU A 119 -9.99 -1.92 -2.85
CA GLU A 119 -8.75 -2.69 -2.81
C GLU A 119 -7.82 -2.31 -3.97
N ILE A 120 -6.52 -2.40 -3.68
CA ILE A 120 -5.45 -2.27 -4.66
C ILE A 120 -4.58 -3.53 -4.61
N LYS A 121 -4.06 -3.93 -5.77
CA LYS A 121 -3.12 -5.05 -5.93
C LYS A 121 -1.78 -4.50 -6.39
N LYS A 122 -0.69 -5.02 -5.83
CA LYS A 122 0.66 -4.76 -6.37
C LYS A 122 0.80 -5.38 -7.76
N SER A 123 1.30 -4.63 -8.74
CA SER A 123 1.36 -5.06 -10.15
C SER A 123 2.13 -6.37 -10.35
N ASP A 124 3.23 -6.55 -9.63
CA ASP A 124 4.17 -7.68 -9.79
C ASP A 124 4.03 -8.78 -8.73
N ALA A 125 3.03 -8.70 -7.84
CA ALA A 125 2.87 -9.65 -6.74
C ALA A 125 1.40 -9.89 -6.37
N ASP A 126 1.11 -11.05 -5.77
CA ASP A 126 -0.19 -11.33 -5.14
C ASP A 126 -0.28 -10.70 -3.74
N GLU A 127 0.01 -9.41 -3.69
CA GLU A 127 -0.06 -8.57 -2.52
C GLU A 127 -1.19 -7.56 -2.68
N TYR A 128 -2.06 -7.51 -1.69
CA TYR A 128 -3.25 -6.67 -1.71
C TYR A 128 -3.30 -5.79 -0.47
N ILE A 129 -3.77 -4.56 -0.68
CA ILE A 129 -4.09 -3.62 0.38
C ILE A 129 -5.55 -3.23 0.17
N TYR A 130 -6.31 -3.22 1.25
CA TYR A 130 -7.74 -2.92 1.19
C TYR A 130 -8.13 -2.01 2.34
N CYS A 131 -9.18 -1.23 2.10
CA CYS A 131 -9.75 -0.34 3.09
C CYS A 131 -11.26 -0.48 3.10
N THR A 132 -11.83 -0.43 4.31
CA THR A 132 -13.24 -0.55 4.66
C THR A 132 -13.60 0.57 5.63
N GLU A 133 -14.83 0.64 6.11
CA GLU A 133 -15.24 1.59 7.15
C GLU A 133 -14.44 1.45 8.46
N SER A 134 -13.94 0.26 8.76
CA SER A 134 -13.33 -0.06 10.07
C SER A 134 -11.84 -0.38 10.01
N ASN A 135 -11.34 -0.84 8.86
CA ASN A 135 -9.97 -1.29 8.72
C ASN A 135 -9.38 -0.85 7.37
N CYS A 136 -8.09 -0.52 7.37
CA CYS A 136 -7.34 -0.14 6.18
C CYS A 136 -5.88 -0.57 6.34
N GLY A 137 -5.46 -1.54 5.54
CA GLY A 137 -4.18 -2.21 5.70
C GLY A 137 -3.98 -3.38 4.74
N GLU A 138 -2.95 -4.18 5.04
CA GLU A 138 -2.60 -5.35 4.24
C GLU A 138 -3.70 -6.42 4.28
N GLY A 139 -3.96 -7.05 3.13
CA GLY A 139 -4.90 -8.16 2.99
C GLY A 139 -4.58 -9.31 3.94
N ILE A 140 -5.59 -9.76 4.69
CA ILE A 140 -5.47 -10.91 5.59
C ILE A 140 -5.52 -12.21 4.77
N ASP A 141 -4.61 -13.14 5.04
CA ASP A 141 -4.65 -14.52 4.54
C ASP A 141 -5.91 -15.24 5.04
N VAL A 142 -6.87 -15.48 4.14
CA VAL A 142 -8.02 -16.34 4.42
C VAL A 142 -7.62 -17.79 4.12
N THR A 143 -7.53 -18.57 5.19
CA THR A 143 -7.34 -20.03 5.11
C THR A 143 -8.68 -20.67 4.73
N CYS A 144 -8.71 -21.37 3.60
CA CYS A 144 -9.93 -22.03 3.16
C CYS A 144 -10.28 -23.25 4.01
N ALA A 145 -11.55 -23.40 4.38
CA ALA A 145 -12.11 -24.65 4.84
C ALA A 145 -12.52 -25.50 3.62
N CYS A 146 -11.78 -26.57 3.32
CA CYS A 146 -12.09 -27.45 2.19
C CYS A 146 -13.39 -28.23 2.46
N ALA A 147 -14.46 -27.96 1.70
CA ALA A 147 -15.68 -28.76 1.70
C ALA A 147 -15.55 -29.95 0.72
N GLY A 148 -14.68 -30.91 1.03
CA GLY A 148 -14.56 -32.18 0.31
C GLY A 148 -13.83 -32.15 -1.05
N SER A 149 -12.80 -33.01 -1.16
CA SER A 149 -12.06 -33.44 -2.37
C SER A 149 -11.46 -32.38 -3.30
N THR A 150 -10.13 -32.22 -3.21
CA THR A 150 -9.15 -31.93 -4.29
C THR A 150 -9.46 -30.82 -5.31
N LYS A 151 -10.25 -29.80 -4.97
CA LYS A 151 -10.39 -28.60 -5.79
C LYS A 151 -9.58 -27.45 -5.19
N ALA A 152 -8.93 -26.68 -6.07
CA ALA A 152 -8.41 -25.36 -5.74
C ALA A 152 -9.50 -24.57 -5.02
N CYS A 153 -9.12 -23.82 -3.99
CA CYS A 153 -10.10 -23.08 -3.20
C CYS A 153 -10.87 -22.12 -4.12
N SER A 154 -12.16 -22.36 -4.26
CA SER A 154 -13.07 -21.61 -5.14
C SER A 154 -13.85 -20.59 -4.32
N ILE A 155 -13.17 -19.79 -3.50
CA ILE A 155 -13.77 -18.54 -3.00
C ILE A 155 -13.37 -17.42 -3.95
N ASP A 156 -14.36 -16.66 -4.41
CA ASP A 156 -14.08 -15.45 -5.19
C ASP A 156 -13.23 -14.50 -4.34
N PHE A 157 -12.06 -14.15 -4.86
CA PHE A 157 -11.17 -13.16 -4.26
C PHE A 157 -11.91 -11.82 -4.15
N ASP A 158 -12.20 -11.39 -2.93
CA ASP A 158 -13.02 -10.20 -2.66
C ASP A 158 -12.70 -9.67 -1.25
N CYS A 159 -11.70 -8.79 -1.14
CA CYS A 159 -11.39 -8.16 0.15
C CYS A 159 -12.59 -7.39 0.70
N CYS A 160 -13.45 -6.91 -0.17
CA CYS A 160 -14.63 -6.16 0.23
C CYS A 160 -15.68 -7.03 0.93
N ASN A 161 -15.62 -8.35 0.79
CA ASN A 161 -16.40 -9.31 1.56
C ASN A 161 -15.56 -10.06 2.61
N ASN A 162 -14.47 -9.47 3.09
CA ASN A 162 -13.50 -10.06 4.03
C ASN A 162 -12.70 -11.26 3.48
N ASN A 163 -12.69 -11.48 2.16
CA ASN A 163 -11.97 -12.58 1.51
C ASN A 163 -10.73 -12.07 0.77
N CYS A 164 -9.71 -11.69 1.52
CA CYS A 164 -8.59 -10.89 1.00
C CYS A 164 -7.42 -11.63 0.38
N LYS A 165 -7.28 -12.94 0.60
CA LYS A 165 -6.21 -13.75 0.01
C LYS A 165 -6.52 -15.22 0.26
N VAL A 166 -6.47 -16.01 -0.80
CA VAL A 166 -6.81 -17.44 -0.76
C VAL A 166 -5.51 -18.23 -0.70
N THR A 167 -5.05 -18.59 0.49
CA THR A 167 -3.82 -19.39 0.65
C THR A 167 -4.16 -20.80 1.14
N GLY A 168 -3.86 -21.79 0.29
CA GLY A 168 -4.01 -23.21 0.59
C GLY A 168 -4.26 -24.07 -0.64
N THR A 169 -3.61 -25.23 -0.71
CA THR A 169 -4.01 -26.33 -1.58
C THR A 169 -4.78 -27.33 -0.74
N CYS A 170 -6.00 -27.68 -1.16
CA CYS A 170 -6.70 -28.83 -0.59
C CYS A 170 -5.92 -30.09 -1.03
N ALA A 171 -5.18 -30.72 -0.10
CA ALA A 171 -4.49 -31.98 -0.32
C ALA A 171 -5.50 -33.14 -0.49
#